data_AF-A0A2T9ZH99-F1
#
_entry.id   AF-A0A2T9ZH99-F1
#
_cell.length_a   1.000
_cell.length_b   1.000
_cell.length_c   1.000
_cell.angle_alpha   90.00
_cell.angle_beta   90.00
_cell.angle_gamma   90.00
#
_symmetry.space_group_name_H-M   'P 1'
#
loop_
_entity.id
_entity.type
_entity.pdbx_description
1 polymer ?
#
loop_
_entity_poly.entity_id
_entity_poly.type
_entity_poly.pdbx_seq_one_letter_code
_entity_poly.pdbx_strand_id
1 'polypeptide(L)'
;MASEIGKFFSWVSHPEELICSILYLLRHSPPDEKTNKMDTSSSMKACYNFLEQTSRSFAAVIQELHPKLRDVICIYYLVLRGLDTIEDDMTINIPFKKELLINFHTYLYEIGWTFEESGPNEKDAPLLVSFNIVIDEFLKLDVVYQNVIADITKEMGKGMTIYIEKRITTIEDYDEYCHYVAGLVGIGLSKIFYASGLEDEKVGNARELSNSMGLFLQKVNIIRDINEDLLDNRRIWPTQIWSNYVNYIGDLIDEKNVLKSTQCLNNMCLNSLKHIPQVIEYLSLIRDPSVFKFCAIPQVMAIATIATCLNNPTVLQENVKIRKGEAIRLIYEASDLNNCQKIMIRYLDVMLKKLANAQPDPNYDNLVATITSSKKALVSRTKFTFIDYASRSAIVTAIIATIFYTFISLLSYIKSRQ
;
A
#
# COMPACT_ATOMS: atom_id res chain seq x y z
N MET A 1 -6.11 34.49 0.50
CA MET A 1 -4.74 34.97 0.76
C MET A 1 -4.05 34.17 1.86
N ALA A 2 -4.57 34.07 3.10
CA ALA A 2 -3.96 33.26 4.17
C ALA A 2 -3.83 31.75 3.85
N SER A 3 -4.82 31.15 3.18
CA SER A 3 -4.74 29.74 2.76
C SER A 3 -3.78 29.51 1.59
N GLU A 4 -3.58 30.51 0.72
CA GLU A 4 -2.62 30.43 -0.39
C GLU A 4 -1.19 30.67 0.08
N ILE A 5 -0.99 31.55 1.06
CA ILE A 5 0.29 31.76 1.74
C ILE A 5 0.66 30.51 2.55
N GLY A 6 -0.28 29.88 3.25
CA GLY A 6 -0.07 28.60 3.93
C GLY A 6 0.31 27.46 2.98
N LYS A 7 -0.35 27.38 1.81
CA LYS A 7 0.04 26.46 0.72
C LYS A 7 1.44 26.78 0.20
N PHE A 8 1.77 28.06 -0.03
CA PHE A 8 3.09 28.48 -0.50
C PHE A 8 4.20 28.12 0.49
N PHE A 9 4.03 28.40 1.79
CA PHE A 9 5.00 28.00 2.82
C PHE A 9 5.15 26.48 2.93
N SER A 10 4.05 25.74 2.81
CA SER A 10 4.08 24.27 2.75
C SER A 10 4.83 23.74 1.52
N TRP A 11 4.90 24.49 0.41
CA TRP A 11 5.64 24.06 -0.77
C TRP A 11 7.13 24.40 -0.65
N VAL A 12 7.44 25.59 -0.11
CA VAL A 12 8.81 26.04 0.16
C VAL A 12 9.50 25.18 1.22
N SER A 13 8.76 24.64 2.20
CA SER A 13 9.32 23.72 3.21
C SER A 13 9.64 22.31 2.67
N HIS A 14 9.17 21.97 1.46
CA HIS A 14 9.33 20.66 0.83
C HIS A 14 9.77 20.74 -0.65
N PRO A 15 10.94 21.33 -0.95
CA PRO A 15 11.39 21.58 -2.33
C PRO A 15 11.60 20.31 -3.15
N GLU A 16 12.02 19.21 -2.51
CA GLU A 16 12.17 17.90 -3.16
C GLU A 16 10.82 17.32 -3.61
N GLU A 17 9.78 17.45 -2.78
CA GLU A 17 8.40 17.03 -3.13
C GLU A 17 7.85 17.85 -4.30
N LEU A 18 8.16 19.15 -4.35
CA LEU A 18 7.75 20.04 -5.43
C LEU A 18 8.39 19.65 -6.77
N ILE A 19 9.71 19.43 -6.78
CA ILE A 19 10.43 19.01 -7.99
C ILE A 19 9.87 17.68 -8.51
N CYS A 20 9.67 16.70 -7.63
CA CYS A 20 9.09 15.41 -8.02
C CYS A 20 7.66 15.57 -8.55
N SER A 21 6.85 16.44 -7.94
CA SER A 21 5.48 16.71 -8.40
C SER A 21 5.44 17.37 -9.78
N ILE A 22 6.35 18.31 -10.06
CA ILE A 22 6.48 18.93 -11.38
C ILE A 22 6.91 17.89 -12.42
N LEU A 23 7.93 17.09 -12.11
CA LEU A 23 8.38 16.01 -12.99
C LEU A 23 7.28 14.98 -13.23
N TYR A 24 6.46 14.69 -12.22
CA TYR A 24 5.31 13.79 -12.33
C TYR A 24 4.31 14.33 -13.36
N LEU A 25 3.88 15.58 -13.19
CA LEU A 25 2.92 16.24 -14.09
C LEU A 25 3.44 16.37 -15.53
N LEU A 26 4.76 16.53 -15.72
CA LEU A 26 5.36 16.62 -17.06
C LEU A 26 5.51 15.28 -17.76
N ARG A 27 5.66 14.18 -17.00
CA ARG A 27 5.98 12.85 -17.55
C ARG A 27 4.79 11.89 -17.58
N HIS A 28 3.79 12.11 -16.75
CA HIS A 28 2.67 11.18 -16.59
C HIS A 28 1.38 11.86 -17.05
N SER A 29 0.79 11.28 -18.10
CA SER A 29 -0.62 11.52 -18.39
C SER A 29 -1.50 10.92 -17.28
N PRO A 30 -2.67 11.52 -17.02
CA PRO A 30 -3.71 10.91 -16.20
C PRO A 30 -4.00 9.45 -16.63
N PRO A 31 -4.29 8.52 -15.68
CA PRO A 31 -4.56 7.12 -16.01
C PRO A 31 -5.66 6.93 -17.07
N ASP A 32 -6.73 7.72 -17.02
CA ASP A 32 -7.83 7.71 -17.99
C ASP A 32 -7.35 8.03 -19.42
N GLU A 33 -6.45 9.00 -19.55
CA GLU A 33 -5.84 9.33 -20.84
C GLU A 33 -4.95 8.18 -21.35
N LYS A 34 -4.21 7.52 -20.46
CA LYS A 34 -3.42 6.32 -20.81
C LYS A 34 -4.34 5.20 -21.27
N THR A 35 -5.37 4.86 -20.49
CA THR A 35 -6.35 3.81 -20.78
C THR A 35 -7.05 4.04 -22.11
N ASN A 36 -7.46 5.27 -22.41
CA ASN A 36 -8.09 5.62 -23.68
C ASN A 36 -7.16 5.41 -24.88
N LYS A 37 -5.88 5.73 -24.73
CA LYS A 37 -4.82 5.56 -25.75
C LYS A 37 -4.33 4.12 -25.90
N MET A 38 -4.67 3.20 -24.99
CA MET A 38 -4.26 1.80 -25.12
C MET A 38 -4.96 1.13 -26.31
N ASP A 39 -4.18 0.40 -27.10
CA ASP A 39 -4.68 -0.50 -28.14
C ASP A 39 -5.09 -1.84 -27.49
N THR A 40 -6.28 -1.86 -26.91
CA THR A 40 -6.87 -3.03 -26.24
C THR A 40 -8.40 -3.06 -26.42
N SER A 41 -9.01 -4.19 -26.10
CA SER A 41 -10.45 -4.43 -26.23
C SER A 41 -11.28 -3.43 -25.40
N SER A 42 -12.53 -3.19 -25.80
CA SER A 42 -13.46 -2.34 -25.04
C SER A 42 -13.71 -2.88 -23.63
N SER A 43 -13.80 -4.20 -23.49
CA SER A 43 -13.98 -4.91 -22.21
C SER A 43 -12.75 -4.76 -21.30
N MET A 44 -11.53 -4.81 -21.83
CA MET A 44 -10.32 -4.56 -21.03
C MET A 44 -10.19 -3.09 -20.63
N LYS A 45 -10.58 -2.13 -21.50
CA LYS A 45 -10.68 -0.71 -21.10
C LYS A 45 -11.66 -0.50 -19.96
N ALA A 46 -12.80 -1.18 -19.97
CA ALA A 46 -13.75 -1.16 -18.87
C ALA A 46 -13.14 -1.72 -17.57
N CYS A 47 -12.35 -2.80 -17.64
CA CYS A 47 -11.59 -3.31 -16.50
C CYS A 47 -10.61 -2.26 -15.94
N TYR A 48 -9.86 -1.57 -16.80
CA TYR A 48 -8.98 -0.48 -16.36
C TYR A 48 -9.75 0.69 -15.73
N ASN A 49 -10.94 1.01 -16.22
CA ASN A 49 -11.79 2.02 -15.61
C ASN A 49 -12.26 1.61 -14.21
N PHE A 50 -12.63 0.33 -14.01
CA PHE A 50 -12.93 -0.19 -12.67
C PHE A 50 -11.71 -0.15 -11.75
N LEU A 51 -10.53 -0.48 -12.28
CA LEU A 51 -9.28 -0.41 -11.53
C LEU A 51 -9.00 1.02 -11.05
N GLU A 52 -9.19 2.02 -11.90
CA GLU A 52 -9.00 3.43 -11.55
C GLU A 52 -9.98 3.91 -10.46
N GLN A 53 -11.25 3.49 -10.55
CA GLN A 53 -12.30 3.86 -9.60
C GLN A 53 -12.09 3.25 -8.20
N THR A 54 -11.59 2.02 -8.15
CA THR A 54 -11.42 1.25 -6.90
C THR A 54 -10.04 1.46 -6.26
N SER A 55 -9.00 1.66 -7.06
CA SER A 55 -7.60 1.57 -6.62
C SER A 55 -6.85 2.92 -6.58
N ARG A 56 -7.36 3.94 -7.29
CA ARG A 56 -6.77 5.28 -7.40
C ARG A 56 -5.26 5.27 -7.69
N SER A 57 -4.42 5.52 -6.67
CA SER A 57 -2.97 5.60 -6.83
C SER A 57 -2.31 4.28 -7.24
N PHE A 58 -2.89 3.14 -6.86
CA PHE A 58 -2.32 1.83 -7.21
C PHE A 58 -2.65 1.41 -8.65
N ALA A 59 -3.70 1.98 -9.27
CA ALA A 59 -3.98 1.80 -10.69
C ALA A 59 -2.83 2.29 -11.58
N ALA A 60 -2.23 3.45 -11.24
CA ALA A 60 -1.08 3.99 -11.98
C ALA A 60 0.13 3.06 -11.94
N VAL A 61 0.39 2.44 -10.77
CA VAL A 61 1.51 1.49 -10.59
C VAL A 61 1.27 0.20 -11.37
N ILE A 62 0.02 -0.30 -11.39
CA ILE A 62 -0.35 -1.47 -12.22
C ILE A 62 -0.16 -1.16 -13.71
N GLN A 63 -0.60 0.02 -14.18
CA GLN A 63 -0.49 0.38 -15.60
C GLN A 63 0.97 0.54 -16.09
N GLU A 64 1.93 0.67 -15.19
CA GLU A 64 3.37 0.72 -15.48
C GLU A 64 4.07 -0.63 -15.53
N LEU A 65 3.36 -1.72 -15.20
CA LEU A 65 3.89 -3.08 -15.31
C LEU A 65 4.20 -3.45 -16.76
N HIS A 66 5.12 -4.42 -16.91
CA HIS A 66 5.39 -5.06 -18.18
C HIS A 66 4.07 -5.54 -18.85
N PRO A 67 3.88 -5.35 -20.17
CA PRO A 67 2.62 -5.68 -20.85
C PRO A 67 2.09 -7.09 -20.61
N LYS A 68 2.99 -8.09 -20.49
CA LYS A 68 2.63 -9.48 -20.13
C LYS A 68 1.91 -9.64 -18.78
N LEU A 69 2.16 -8.74 -17.84
CA LEU A 69 1.62 -8.80 -16.48
C LEU A 69 0.47 -7.82 -16.25
N ARG A 70 0.47 -6.72 -16.99
CA ARG A 70 -0.42 -5.58 -16.74
C ARG A 70 -1.89 -5.98 -16.73
N ASP A 71 -2.34 -6.69 -17.78
CA ASP A 71 -3.74 -7.13 -17.89
C ASP A 71 -4.05 -8.21 -16.85
N VAL A 72 -3.16 -9.20 -16.66
CA VAL A 72 -3.31 -10.28 -15.67
C VAL A 72 -3.49 -9.72 -14.26
N ILE A 73 -2.66 -8.76 -13.87
CA ILE A 73 -2.70 -8.17 -12.52
C ILE A 73 -3.88 -7.21 -12.35
N CYS A 74 -4.30 -6.53 -13.42
CA CYS A 74 -5.55 -5.77 -13.42
C CYS A 74 -6.75 -6.69 -13.11
N ILE A 75 -6.88 -7.81 -13.84
CA ILE A 75 -7.95 -8.78 -13.60
C ILE A 75 -7.85 -9.41 -12.22
N TYR A 76 -6.65 -9.83 -11.80
CA TYR A 76 -6.43 -10.38 -10.46
C TYR A 76 -6.88 -9.40 -9.37
N TYR A 77 -6.52 -8.11 -9.49
CA TYR A 77 -6.96 -7.08 -8.56
C TYR A 77 -8.49 -6.95 -8.53
N LEU A 78 -9.14 -6.89 -9.69
CA LEU A 78 -10.60 -6.71 -9.78
C LEU A 78 -11.37 -7.91 -9.23
N VAL A 79 -10.88 -9.13 -9.46
CA VAL A 79 -11.46 -10.34 -8.88
C VAL A 79 -11.42 -10.27 -7.36
N LEU A 80 -10.26 -9.94 -6.79
CA LEU A 80 -10.12 -9.84 -5.33
C LEU A 80 -10.89 -8.65 -4.76
N ARG A 81 -10.99 -7.53 -5.48
CA ARG A 81 -11.82 -6.38 -5.08
C ARG A 81 -13.31 -6.74 -5.07
N GLY A 82 -13.79 -7.50 -6.05
CA GLY A 82 -15.17 -8.00 -6.04
C GLY A 82 -15.46 -8.91 -4.84
N LEU A 83 -14.52 -9.80 -4.51
CA LEU A 83 -14.60 -10.64 -3.31
C LEU A 83 -14.64 -9.80 -2.02
N ASP A 84 -13.75 -8.81 -1.91
CA ASP A 84 -13.64 -7.86 -0.78
C ASP A 84 -14.95 -7.09 -0.58
N THR A 85 -15.55 -6.58 -1.67
CA THR A 85 -16.85 -5.87 -1.61
C THR A 85 -17.97 -6.74 -1.03
N ILE A 86 -18.01 -8.05 -1.32
CA ILE A 86 -19.00 -8.95 -0.71
C ILE A 86 -18.70 -9.18 0.78
N GLU A 87 -17.42 -9.26 1.15
CA GLU A 87 -16.99 -9.46 2.54
C GLU A 87 -17.32 -8.26 3.41
N ASP A 88 -17.00 -7.05 2.95
CA ASP A 88 -17.19 -5.78 3.65
C ASP A 88 -18.67 -5.37 3.78
N ASP A 89 -19.54 -5.81 2.86
CA ASP A 89 -20.94 -5.39 2.84
C ASP A 89 -21.75 -5.96 4.02
N MET A 90 -21.92 -5.16 5.06
CA MET A 90 -22.61 -5.55 6.30
C MET A 90 -24.13 -5.74 6.12
N THR A 91 -24.69 -5.43 4.96
CA THR A 91 -26.13 -5.59 4.67
C THR A 91 -26.50 -6.99 4.17
N ILE A 92 -25.53 -7.75 3.65
CA ILE A 92 -25.73 -9.11 3.16
C ILE A 92 -25.90 -10.07 4.35
N ASN A 93 -26.94 -10.91 4.30
CA ASN A 93 -27.19 -11.95 5.29
C ASN A 93 -25.99 -12.92 5.42
N ILE A 94 -25.55 -13.21 6.65
CA ILE A 94 -24.33 -13.99 6.92
C ILE A 94 -24.30 -15.37 6.23
N PRO A 95 -25.33 -16.24 6.36
CA PRO A 95 -25.39 -17.50 5.60
C PRO A 95 -25.18 -17.33 4.09
N PHE A 96 -25.85 -16.37 3.47
CA PHE A 96 -25.74 -16.11 2.04
C PHE A 96 -24.36 -15.54 1.68
N LYS A 97 -23.83 -14.59 2.46
CA LYS A 97 -22.48 -14.07 2.30
C LYS A 97 -21.43 -15.19 2.32
N LYS A 98 -21.53 -16.12 3.28
CA LYS A 98 -20.61 -17.26 3.37
C LYS A 98 -20.66 -18.15 2.13
N GLU A 99 -21.85 -18.43 1.60
CA GLU A 99 -22.01 -19.19 0.36
C GLU A 99 -21.35 -18.47 -0.82
N LEU A 100 -21.61 -17.18 -0.98
CA LEU A 100 -21.00 -16.34 -2.02
C LEU A 100 -19.48 -16.38 -1.93
N LEU A 101 -18.90 -16.14 -0.75
CA LEU A 101 -17.44 -16.10 -0.57
C LEU A 101 -16.77 -17.45 -0.87
N ILE A 102 -17.36 -18.57 -0.42
CA ILE A 102 -16.81 -19.91 -0.68
C ILE A 102 -16.83 -20.24 -2.18
N ASN A 103 -17.90 -19.86 -2.87
CA ASN A 103 -18.13 -20.18 -4.28
C ASN A 103 -17.65 -19.09 -5.24
N PHE A 104 -17.16 -17.94 -4.76
CA PHE A 104 -16.80 -16.82 -5.63
C PHE A 104 -15.83 -17.21 -6.75
N HIS A 105 -14.86 -18.07 -6.44
CA HIS A 105 -13.90 -18.61 -7.42
C HIS A 105 -14.55 -19.43 -8.55
N THR A 106 -15.72 -20.04 -8.33
CA THR A 106 -16.44 -20.80 -9.37
C THR A 106 -17.21 -19.88 -10.30
N TYR A 107 -17.71 -18.74 -9.80
CA TYR A 107 -18.40 -17.74 -10.62
C TYR A 107 -17.48 -17.11 -11.68
N LEU A 108 -16.16 -17.16 -11.48
CA LEU A 108 -15.16 -16.77 -12.50
C LEU A 108 -15.29 -17.58 -13.80
N TYR A 109 -15.91 -18.76 -13.76
CA TYR A 109 -16.14 -19.62 -14.92
C TYR A 109 -17.61 -19.60 -15.39
N GLU A 110 -18.46 -18.79 -14.77
CA GLU A 110 -19.87 -18.64 -15.12
C GLU A 110 -20.06 -17.40 -16.00
N ILE A 111 -20.12 -17.62 -17.32
CA ILE A 111 -20.27 -16.54 -18.30
C ILE A 111 -21.56 -15.76 -18.01
N GLY A 112 -21.44 -14.45 -17.84
CA GLY A 112 -22.56 -13.55 -17.59
C GLY A 112 -22.93 -13.37 -16.12
N TRP A 113 -22.22 -14.00 -15.17
CA TRP A 113 -22.48 -13.81 -13.75
C TRP A 113 -22.25 -12.35 -13.33
N THR A 114 -23.17 -11.82 -12.54
CA THR A 114 -23.14 -10.49 -11.92
C THR A 114 -23.76 -10.56 -10.52
N PHE A 115 -23.57 -9.52 -9.73
CA PHE A 115 -24.17 -9.41 -8.39
C PHE A 115 -24.71 -8.00 -8.15
N GLU A 116 -26.03 -7.91 -7.93
CA GLU A 116 -26.78 -6.65 -7.76
C GLU A 116 -27.34 -6.45 -6.33
N GLU A 117 -27.10 -7.42 -5.44
CA GLU A 117 -27.66 -7.40 -4.07
C GLU A 117 -26.76 -6.68 -3.05
N SER A 118 -25.76 -5.92 -3.51
CA SER A 118 -24.94 -5.09 -2.63
C SER A 118 -25.76 -3.96 -1.99
N GLY A 119 -25.39 -3.57 -0.78
CA GLY A 119 -25.98 -2.46 -0.06
C GLY A 119 -25.89 -1.15 -0.86
N PRO A 120 -26.85 -0.23 -0.68
CA PRO A 120 -26.94 1.00 -1.49
C PRO A 120 -25.77 1.97 -1.29
N ASN A 121 -24.99 1.79 -0.22
CA ASN A 121 -23.84 2.62 0.11
C ASN A 121 -22.50 1.93 -0.20
N GLU A 122 -22.52 0.71 -0.75
CA GLU A 122 -21.29 0.00 -1.11
C GLU A 122 -20.63 0.67 -2.32
N LYS A 123 -19.56 1.40 -2.03
CA LYS A 123 -18.88 2.29 -2.98
C LYS A 123 -18.46 1.56 -4.27
N ASP A 124 -18.00 0.32 -4.12
CA ASP A 124 -17.43 -0.47 -5.21
C ASP A 124 -18.44 -1.49 -5.78
N ALA A 125 -19.72 -1.44 -5.38
CA ALA A 125 -20.80 -2.26 -5.95
C ALA A 125 -20.93 -2.20 -7.48
N PRO A 126 -20.69 -1.06 -8.18
CA PRO A 126 -20.74 -1.04 -9.64
C PRO A 126 -19.81 -2.05 -10.33
N LEU A 127 -18.71 -2.47 -9.69
CA LEU A 127 -17.85 -3.55 -10.17
C LEU A 127 -18.59 -4.89 -10.21
N LEU A 128 -19.34 -5.21 -9.16
CA LEU A 128 -20.09 -6.47 -9.01
C LEU A 128 -21.29 -6.53 -9.97
N VAL A 129 -21.96 -5.39 -10.19
CA VAL A 129 -23.07 -5.28 -11.16
C VAL A 129 -22.60 -5.57 -12.59
N SER A 130 -21.35 -5.20 -12.92
CA SER A 130 -20.75 -5.42 -14.24
C SER A 130 -19.67 -6.50 -14.25
N PHE A 131 -19.73 -7.44 -13.30
CA PHE A 131 -18.64 -8.40 -13.08
C PHE A 131 -18.45 -9.38 -14.25
N ASN A 132 -19.48 -9.56 -15.07
CA ASN A 132 -19.41 -10.31 -16.32
C ASN A 132 -18.29 -9.80 -17.25
N ILE A 133 -17.98 -8.51 -17.23
CA ILE A 133 -16.88 -7.92 -18.02
C ILE A 133 -15.52 -8.41 -17.51
N VAL A 134 -15.35 -8.53 -16.19
CA VAL A 134 -14.13 -9.06 -15.58
C VAL A 134 -13.97 -10.54 -15.90
N ILE A 135 -15.07 -11.30 -15.86
CA ILE A 135 -15.12 -12.72 -16.24
C ILE A 135 -14.69 -12.91 -17.70
N ASP A 136 -15.22 -12.10 -18.62
CA ASP A 136 -14.88 -12.19 -20.04
C ASP A 136 -13.39 -11.99 -20.30
N GLU A 137 -12.72 -11.08 -19.58
CA GLU A 137 -11.27 -10.88 -19.69
C GLU A 137 -10.48 -11.93 -18.92
N PHE A 138 -10.95 -12.39 -17.76
CA PHE A 138 -10.35 -13.49 -17.01
C PHE A 138 -10.25 -14.77 -17.85
N LEU A 139 -11.33 -15.14 -18.55
CA LEU A 139 -11.38 -16.34 -19.39
C LEU A 139 -10.47 -16.27 -20.62
N LYS A 140 -9.99 -15.07 -21.01
CA LYS A 140 -9.02 -14.86 -22.10
C LYS A 140 -7.56 -15.02 -21.64
N LEU A 141 -7.30 -14.99 -20.33
CA LEU A 141 -5.94 -15.16 -19.80
C LEU A 141 -5.44 -16.59 -20.06
N ASP A 142 -4.12 -16.78 -20.10
CA ASP A 142 -3.55 -18.12 -20.13
C ASP A 142 -4.01 -18.94 -18.91
N VAL A 143 -4.26 -20.23 -19.11
CA VAL A 143 -4.80 -21.15 -18.08
C VAL A 143 -3.97 -21.14 -16.79
N VAL A 144 -2.65 -20.93 -16.90
CA VAL A 144 -1.77 -20.82 -15.72
C VAL A 144 -2.15 -19.65 -14.81
N TYR A 145 -2.52 -18.49 -15.38
CA TYR A 145 -2.96 -17.33 -14.60
C TYR A 145 -4.38 -17.53 -14.07
N GLN A 146 -5.27 -18.10 -14.88
CA GLN A 146 -6.63 -18.41 -14.43
C GLN A 146 -6.61 -19.29 -13.18
N ASN A 147 -5.79 -20.35 -13.19
CA ASN A 147 -5.64 -21.26 -12.05
C ASN A 147 -5.11 -20.54 -10.81
N VAL A 148 -4.07 -19.70 -10.95
CA VAL A 148 -3.53 -18.95 -9.80
C VAL A 148 -4.57 -18.01 -9.20
N ILE A 149 -5.29 -17.25 -10.04
CA ILE A 149 -6.31 -16.30 -9.60
C ILE A 149 -7.45 -17.05 -8.89
N ALA A 150 -7.97 -18.14 -9.50
CA ALA A 150 -9.06 -18.92 -8.93
C ALA A 150 -8.65 -19.62 -7.61
N ASP A 151 -7.46 -20.19 -7.54
CA ASP A 151 -6.95 -20.85 -6.33
C ASP A 151 -6.79 -19.87 -5.17
N ILE A 152 -6.21 -18.69 -5.43
CA ILE A 152 -6.09 -17.65 -4.40
C ILE A 152 -7.46 -17.15 -3.97
N THR A 153 -8.35 -16.85 -4.92
CA THR A 153 -9.72 -16.42 -4.64
C THR A 153 -10.46 -17.42 -3.75
N LYS A 154 -10.27 -18.72 -4.02
CA LYS A 154 -10.84 -19.82 -3.22
C LYS A 154 -10.28 -19.88 -1.80
N GLU A 155 -8.96 -19.78 -1.63
CA GLU A 155 -8.33 -19.76 -0.30
C GLU A 155 -8.75 -18.51 0.49
N MET A 156 -8.78 -17.34 -0.16
CA MET A 156 -9.21 -16.08 0.45
C MET A 156 -10.68 -16.14 0.90
N GLY A 157 -11.59 -16.54 0.00
CA GLY A 157 -13.02 -16.61 0.31
C GLY A 157 -13.32 -17.56 1.47
N LYS A 158 -12.65 -18.72 1.53
CA LYS A 158 -12.72 -19.63 2.68
C LYS A 158 -12.21 -18.97 3.96
N GLY A 159 -11.05 -18.32 3.90
CA GLY A 159 -10.47 -17.61 5.05
C GLY A 159 -11.35 -16.51 5.60
N MET A 160 -11.95 -15.70 4.72
CA MET A 160 -12.90 -14.64 5.07
C MET A 160 -14.11 -15.22 5.83
N THR A 161 -14.63 -16.39 5.43
CA THR A 161 -15.77 -16.99 6.15
C THR A 161 -15.49 -17.33 7.62
N ILE A 162 -14.23 -17.58 7.98
CA ILE A 162 -13.81 -17.84 9.36
C ILE A 162 -14.00 -16.57 10.20
N TYR A 163 -13.54 -15.43 9.69
CA TYR A 163 -13.48 -14.16 10.42
C TYR A 163 -14.77 -13.32 10.38
N ILE A 164 -15.78 -13.73 9.60
CA ILE A 164 -17.14 -13.18 9.71
C ILE A 164 -17.71 -13.38 11.12
N GLU A 165 -17.47 -14.55 11.73
CA GLU A 165 -17.99 -14.88 13.06
C GLU A 165 -16.89 -14.91 14.14
N LYS A 166 -15.66 -15.26 13.77
CA LYS A 166 -14.54 -15.33 14.70
C LYS A 166 -14.01 -13.92 14.99
N ARG A 167 -13.95 -13.56 16.27
CA ARG A 167 -13.24 -12.36 16.72
C ARG A 167 -11.74 -12.57 16.70
N ILE A 168 -10.98 -11.53 16.36
CA ILE A 168 -9.52 -11.55 16.41
C ILE A 168 -9.09 -11.39 17.88
N THR A 169 -8.70 -12.50 18.50
CA THR A 169 -8.35 -12.51 19.93
C THR A 169 -6.85 -12.49 20.14
N THR A 170 -6.12 -13.34 19.43
CA THR A 170 -4.66 -13.51 19.59
C THR A 170 -3.88 -12.81 18.48
N ILE A 171 -2.56 -12.69 18.66
CA ILE A 171 -1.65 -12.25 17.59
C ILE A 171 -1.65 -13.27 16.45
N GLU A 172 -1.79 -14.56 16.76
CA GLU A 172 -1.89 -15.63 15.77
C GLU A 172 -3.18 -15.52 14.94
N ASP A 173 -4.32 -15.18 15.56
CA ASP A 173 -5.55 -14.87 14.83
C ASP A 173 -5.36 -13.65 13.91
N TYR A 174 -4.64 -12.65 14.38
CA TYR A 174 -4.37 -11.43 13.61
C TYR A 174 -3.49 -11.71 12.40
N ASP A 175 -2.46 -12.54 12.57
CA ASP A 175 -1.58 -12.99 11.50
C ASP A 175 -2.32 -13.88 10.50
N GLU A 176 -3.18 -14.78 10.97
CA GLU A 176 -4.03 -15.63 10.13
C GLU A 176 -5.06 -14.80 9.34
N TYR A 177 -5.73 -13.84 9.98
CA TYR A 177 -6.62 -12.91 9.29
C TYR A 177 -5.88 -12.16 8.17
N CYS A 178 -4.73 -11.56 8.50
CA CYS A 178 -3.91 -10.85 7.51
C CYS A 178 -3.38 -11.79 6.42
N HIS A 179 -3.11 -13.06 6.74
CA HIS A 179 -2.73 -14.07 5.75
C HIS A 179 -3.83 -14.23 4.71
N TYR A 180 -5.07 -14.43 5.15
CA TYR A 180 -6.19 -14.62 4.22
C TYR A 180 -6.46 -13.38 3.38
N VAL A 181 -6.53 -12.18 3.96
CA VAL A 181 -6.97 -10.99 3.19
C VAL A 181 -5.85 -10.28 2.42
N ALA A 182 -4.57 -10.55 2.73
CA ALA A 182 -3.45 -9.86 2.08
C ALA A 182 -2.22 -10.73 1.83
N GLY A 183 -1.90 -11.67 2.72
CA GLY A 183 -0.78 -12.59 2.54
C GLY A 183 -0.92 -13.46 1.28
N LEU A 184 -2.12 -14.03 1.08
CA LEU A 184 -2.48 -14.77 -0.13
C LEU A 184 -2.39 -13.91 -1.39
N VAL A 185 -2.71 -12.62 -1.30
CA VAL A 185 -2.57 -11.67 -2.42
C VAL A 185 -1.11 -11.62 -2.88
N GLY A 186 -0.18 -11.47 -1.94
CA GLY A 186 1.27 -11.48 -2.20
C GLY A 186 1.74 -12.80 -2.81
N ILE A 187 1.25 -13.94 -2.29
CA ILE A 187 1.59 -15.28 -2.80
C ILE A 187 1.10 -15.45 -4.25
N GLY A 188 -0.13 -15.03 -4.56
CA GLY A 188 -0.67 -15.08 -5.92
C GLY A 188 0.12 -14.21 -6.89
N LEU A 189 0.50 -12.99 -6.48
CA LEU A 189 1.38 -12.12 -7.28
C LEU A 189 2.72 -12.80 -7.59
N SER A 190 3.38 -13.41 -6.60
CA SER A 190 4.64 -14.13 -6.81
C SER A 190 4.51 -15.28 -7.81
N LYS A 191 3.42 -16.05 -7.73
CA LYS A 191 3.12 -17.12 -8.69
C LYS A 191 2.88 -16.56 -10.10
N ILE A 192 2.16 -15.44 -10.23
CA ILE A 192 1.91 -14.76 -11.51
C ILE A 192 3.24 -14.24 -12.12
N PHE A 193 4.11 -13.63 -11.31
CA PHE A 193 5.41 -13.14 -11.77
C PHE A 193 6.28 -14.28 -12.32
N TYR A 194 6.35 -15.39 -11.60
CA TYR A 194 7.05 -16.59 -12.04
C TYR A 194 6.44 -17.18 -13.32
N ALA A 195 5.11 -17.34 -13.36
CA ALA A 195 4.40 -17.89 -14.52
C ALA A 195 4.61 -17.05 -15.80
N SER A 196 4.83 -15.74 -15.66
CA SER A 196 5.13 -14.85 -16.80
C SER A 196 6.52 -15.04 -17.42
N GLY A 197 7.42 -15.73 -16.71
CA GLY A 197 8.83 -15.89 -17.06
C GLY A 197 9.69 -14.64 -16.84
N LEU A 198 9.15 -13.58 -16.21
CA LEU A 198 9.91 -12.38 -15.85
C LEU A 198 10.70 -12.57 -14.56
N GLU A 199 10.21 -13.42 -13.65
CA GLU A 199 10.88 -13.75 -12.39
C GLU A 199 11.25 -15.23 -12.32
N ASP A 200 12.23 -15.55 -11.48
CA ASP A 200 12.71 -16.92 -11.31
C ASP A 200 11.87 -17.72 -10.29
N GLU A 201 12.19 -19.01 -10.19
CA GLU A 201 11.54 -19.94 -9.26
C GLU A 201 11.69 -19.50 -7.79
N LYS A 202 12.74 -18.74 -7.43
CA LYS A 202 12.92 -18.26 -6.06
C LYS A 202 11.79 -17.32 -5.68
N VAL A 203 11.37 -16.43 -6.57
CA VAL A 203 10.20 -15.57 -6.36
C VAL A 203 8.93 -16.43 -6.29
N GLY A 204 8.73 -17.35 -7.23
CA GLY A 204 7.55 -18.23 -7.27
C GLY A 204 7.36 -19.10 -6.02
N ASN A 205 8.46 -19.53 -5.39
CA ASN A 205 8.47 -20.39 -4.20
C ASN A 205 8.65 -19.63 -2.88
N ALA A 206 8.78 -18.30 -2.89
CA ALA A 206 9.04 -17.48 -1.70
C ALA A 206 7.81 -17.26 -0.80
N ARG A 207 6.99 -18.30 -0.56
CA ARG A 207 5.66 -18.19 0.09
C ARG A 207 5.69 -17.36 1.38
N GLU A 208 6.63 -17.62 2.29
CA GLU A 208 6.73 -16.90 3.57
C GLU A 208 7.09 -15.42 3.40
N LEU A 209 7.96 -15.11 2.45
CA LEU A 209 8.36 -13.73 2.15
C LEU A 209 7.20 -12.99 1.45
N SER A 210 6.52 -13.64 0.50
CA SER A 210 5.32 -13.12 -0.16
C SER A 210 4.19 -12.85 0.82
N ASN A 211 3.99 -13.77 1.78
CA ASN A 211 3.05 -13.59 2.87
C ASN A 211 3.39 -12.34 3.69
N SER A 212 4.66 -12.21 4.08
CA SER A 212 5.15 -11.07 4.87
C SER A 212 5.00 -9.73 4.15
N MET A 213 5.18 -9.70 2.82
CA MET A 213 4.89 -8.52 1.99
C MET A 213 3.44 -8.08 2.12
N GLY A 214 2.48 -9.02 2.06
CA GLY A 214 1.05 -8.74 2.24
C GLY A 214 0.72 -8.33 3.67
N LEU A 215 1.21 -9.07 4.67
CA LEU A 215 0.99 -8.77 6.09
C LEU A 215 1.48 -7.37 6.47
N PHE A 216 2.65 -6.93 5.97
CA PHE A 216 3.12 -5.58 6.30
C PHE A 216 2.15 -4.50 5.80
N LEU A 217 1.70 -4.58 4.55
CA LEU A 217 0.76 -3.62 3.98
C LEU A 217 -0.57 -3.63 4.74
N GLN A 218 -1.10 -4.83 5.01
CA GLN A 218 -2.40 -4.97 5.66
C GLN A 218 -2.38 -4.45 7.09
N LYS A 219 -1.35 -4.81 7.87
CA LYS A 219 -1.22 -4.33 9.24
C LYS A 219 -1.06 -2.82 9.29
N VAL A 220 -0.34 -2.21 8.35
CA VAL A 220 -0.20 -0.75 8.28
C VAL A 220 -1.54 -0.06 7.98
N ASN A 221 -2.36 -0.62 7.08
CA ASN A 221 -3.70 -0.10 6.82
C ASN A 221 -4.61 -0.23 8.06
N ILE A 222 -4.68 -1.41 8.69
CA ILE A 222 -5.46 -1.67 9.91
C ILE A 222 -5.05 -0.74 11.07
N ILE A 223 -3.76 -0.38 11.16
CA ILE A 223 -3.27 0.56 12.17
C ILE A 223 -3.74 1.98 11.87
N ARG A 224 -3.67 2.40 10.61
CA ARG A 224 -4.04 3.75 10.18
C ARG A 224 -5.54 3.99 10.27
N ASP A 225 -6.35 2.98 9.94
CA ASP A 225 -7.79 3.10 9.72
C ASP A 225 -8.62 2.76 10.97
N ILE A 226 -7.99 2.60 12.15
CA ILE A 226 -8.66 2.22 13.41
C ILE A 226 -9.88 3.08 13.75
N ASN A 227 -9.86 4.39 13.48
CA ASN A 227 -11.00 5.26 13.74
C ASN A 227 -12.20 4.90 12.85
N GLU A 228 -11.98 4.78 11.54
CA GLU A 228 -13.00 4.42 10.55
C GLU A 228 -13.56 3.02 10.84
N ASP A 229 -12.67 2.04 11.08
CA ASP A 229 -13.07 0.68 11.43
C ASP A 229 -13.94 0.64 12.69
N LEU A 230 -13.62 1.44 13.70
CA LEU A 230 -14.40 1.46 14.92
C LEU A 230 -15.81 2.05 14.73
N LEU A 231 -15.93 3.09 13.90
CA LEU A 231 -17.21 3.70 13.53
C LEU A 231 -18.08 2.74 12.72
N ASP A 232 -17.48 1.93 11.85
CA ASP A 232 -18.16 0.94 11.02
C ASP A 232 -18.41 -0.40 11.73
N ASN A 233 -18.24 -0.43 13.06
CA ASN A 233 -18.39 -1.64 13.88
C ASN A 233 -17.43 -2.80 13.56
N ARG A 234 -16.34 -2.53 12.82
CA ARG A 234 -15.25 -3.48 12.57
C ARG A 234 -14.26 -3.44 13.75
N ARG A 235 -13.83 -4.62 14.22
CA ARG A 235 -13.01 -4.79 15.45
C ARG A 235 -11.82 -5.69 15.16
N ILE A 236 -10.84 -5.15 14.44
CA ILE A 236 -9.75 -5.93 13.83
C ILE A 236 -8.51 -6.03 14.74
N TRP A 237 -8.26 -5.02 15.59
CA TRP A 237 -7.11 -5.09 16.50
C TRP A 237 -7.25 -6.26 17.48
N PRO A 238 -6.20 -7.07 17.69
CA PRO A 238 -6.29 -8.28 18.51
C PRO A 238 -6.52 -7.96 19.97
N THR A 239 -7.46 -8.68 20.59
CA THR A 239 -7.79 -8.56 22.02
C THR A 239 -6.58 -8.67 22.92
N GLN A 240 -5.66 -9.58 22.61
CA GLN A 240 -4.39 -9.79 23.31
C GLN A 240 -3.52 -8.53 23.38
N ILE A 241 -3.66 -7.59 22.45
CA ILE A 241 -2.93 -6.32 22.48
C ILE A 241 -3.76 -5.24 23.19
N TRP A 242 -4.95 -4.91 22.69
CA TRP A 242 -5.67 -3.72 23.15
C TRP A 242 -6.22 -3.83 24.57
N SER A 243 -6.51 -5.04 25.05
CA SER A 243 -7.04 -5.26 26.42
C SER A 243 -6.02 -4.96 27.52
N ASN A 244 -4.73 -4.81 27.19
CA ASN A 244 -3.71 -4.35 28.14
C ASN A 244 -3.81 -2.84 28.42
N TYR A 245 -4.54 -2.09 27.60
CA TYR A 245 -4.60 -0.63 27.64
C TYR A 245 -5.99 -0.12 28.01
N VAL A 246 -7.05 -0.75 27.48
CA VAL A 246 -8.45 -0.35 27.70
C VAL A 246 -9.35 -1.56 27.95
N ASN A 247 -10.53 -1.33 28.55
CA ASN A 247 -11.48 -2.40 28.86
C ASN A 247 -12.30 -2.81 27.63
N TYR A 248 -12.67 -1.84 26.79
CA TYR A 248 -13.34 -2.08 25.53
C TYR A 248 -12.55 -1.43 24.41
N ILE A 249 -12.42 -2.10 23.27
CA ILE A 249 -11.69 -1.57 22.10
C ILE A 249 -12.25 -0.21 21.62
N GLY A 250 -13.54 0.06 21.79
CA GLY A 250 -14.15 1.37 21.49
C GLY A 250 -13.61 2.51 22.35
N ASP A 251 -13.06 2.21 23.53
CA ASP A 251 -12.45 3.20 24.42
C ASP A 251 -11.13 3.77 23.85
N LEU A 252 -10.57 3.15 22.80
CA LEU A 252 -9.33 3.61 22.16
C LEU A 252 -9.48 5.00 21.54
N ILE A 253 -10.68 5.36 21.10
CA ILE A 253 -10.97 6.65 20.44
C ILE A 253 -11.56 7.69 21.41
N ASP A 254 -11.69 7.37 22.70
CA ASP A 254 -12.09 8.34 23.73
C ASP A 254 -10.89 9.25 24.09
N GLU A 255 -11.13 10.56 24.09
CA GLU A 255 -10.16 11.59 24.46
C GLU A 255 -9.60 11.39 25.88
N LYS A 256 -10.33 10.72 26.78
CA LYS A 256 -9.86 10.40 28.14
C LYS A 256 -8.73 9.37 28.17
N ASN A 257 -8.61 8.55 27.12
CA ASN A 257 -7.66 7.43 27.07
C ASN A 257 -6.44 7.69 26.17
N VAL A 258 -6.26 8.91 25.64
CA VAL A 258 -5.23 9.27 24.64
C VAL A 258 -3.86 8.67 24.93
N LEU A 259 -3.37 8.74 26.18
CA LEU A 259 -2.07 8.16 26.53
C LEU A 259 -2.05 6.64 26.35
N LYS A 260 -3.01 5.92 26.93
CA LYS A 260 -3.08 4.45 26.85
C LYS A 260 -3.35 3.98 25.43
N SER A 261 -4.22 4.68 24.71
CA SER A 261 -4.53 4.40 23.30
C SER A 261 -3.30 4.62 22.41
N THR A 262 -2.49 5.66 22.68
CA THR A 262 -1.22 5.89 21.97
C THR A 262 -0.20 4.78 22.27
N GLN A 263 -0.14 4.29 23.51
CA GLN A 263 0.71 3.14 23.85
C GLN A 263 0.25 1.85 23.17
N CYS A 264 -1.07 1.65 23.05
CA CYS A 264 -1.65 0.54 22.28
C CYS A 264 -1.29 0.65 20.78
N LEU A 265 -1.42 1.85 20.20
CA LEU A 265 -1.01 2.14 18.83
C LEU A 265 0.48 1.83 18.60
N ASN A 266 1.33 2.20 19.55
CA ASN A 266 2.76 1.91 19.49
C ASN A 266 3.06 0.40 19.56
N ASN A 267 2.29 -0.38 20.32
CA ASN A 267 2.38 -1.85 20.34
C ASN A 267 1.96 -2.46 18.99
N MET A 268 0.89 -1.97 18.38
CA MET A 268 0.48 -2.39 17.04
C MET A 268 1.55 -2.06 15.99
N CYS A 269 2.17 -0.87 16.06
CA CYS A 269 3.29 -0.51 15.20
C CYS A 269 4.49 -1.45 15.41
N LEU A 270 4.85 -1.75 16.65
CA LEU A 270 5.91 -2.71 16.96
C LEU A 270 5.66 -4.07 16.30
N ASN A 271 4.41 -4.55 16.33
CA ASN A 271 4.01 -5.80 15.71
C ASN A 271 4.21 -5.80 14.18
N SER A 272 3.86 -4.71 13.48
CA SER A 272 4.02 -4.62 12.02
C SER A 272 5.48 -4.47 11.58
N LEU A 273 6.32 -3.78 12.35
CA LEU A 273 7.74 -3.56 12.02
C LEU A 273 8.56 -4.85 11.93
N LYS A 274 8.07 -5.96 12.50
CA LYS A 274 8.71 -7.28 12.44
C LYS A 274 8.84 -7.83 11.01
N HIS A 275 8.02 -7.35 10.07
CA HIS A 275 8.00 -7.81 8.67
C HIS A 275 9.07 -7.15 7.79
N ILE A 276 9.68 -6.03 8.22
CA ILE A 276 10.65 -5.27 7.42
C ILE A 276 11.82 -6.14 6.89
N PRO A 277 12.45 -7.03 7.68
CA PRO A 277 13.52 -7.87 7.18
C PRO A 277 13.09 -8.75 6.00
N GLN A 278 11.91 -9.37 6.10
CA GLN A 278 11.37 -10.26 5.06
C GLN A 278 10.91 -9.48 3.83
N VAL A 279 10.37 -8.27 4.00
CA VAL A 279 10.06 -7.36 2.89
C VAL A 279 11.31 -7.06 2.06
N ILE A 280 12.42 -6.74 2.72
CA ILE A 280 13.68 -6.40 2.03
C ILE A 280 14.31 -7.64 1.39
N GLU A 281 14.19 -8.79 2.05
CA GLU A 281 14.61 -10.06 1.46
C GLU A 281 13.81 -10.39 0.20
N TYR A 282 12.47 -10.27 0.23
CA TYR A 282 11.62 -10.47 -0.95
C TYR A 282 12.02 -9.54 -2.10
N LEU A 283 12.14 -8.23 -1.83
CA LEU A 283 12.52 -7.24 -2.84
C LEU A 283 13.91 -7.52 -3.45
N SER A 284 14.80 -8.20 -2.72
CA SER A 284 16.11 -8.59 -3.24
C SER A 284 16.08 -9.78 -4.23
N LEU A 285 14.97 -10.51 -4.29
CA LEU A 285 14.79 -11.62 -5.23
C LEU A 285 14.31 -11.14 -6.61
N ILE A 286 13.65 -9.99 -6.67
CA ILE A 286 12.99 -9.46 -7.87
C ILE A 286 14.04 -8.93 -8.86
N ARG A 287 13.89 -9.31 -10.13
CA ARG A 287 14.83 -8.97 -11.21
C ARG A 287 14.26 -8.00 -12.23
N ASP A 288 12.99 -8.15 -12.59
CA ASP A 288 12.34 -7.29 -13.57
C ASP A 288 12.09 -5.90 -12.96
N PRO A 289 12.54 -4.81 -13.62
CA PRO A 289 12.39 -3.46 -13.08
C PRO A 289 10.94 -3.01 -12.87
N SER A 290 10.00 -3.48 -13.69
CA SER A 290 8.58 -3.12 -13.55
C SER A 290 7.95 -3.87 -12.38
N VAL A 291 8.25 -5.16 -12.22
CA VAL A 291 7.83 -5.97 -11.06
C VAL A 291 8.44 -5.42 -9.78
N PHE A 292 9.70 -5.00 -9.81
CA PHE A 292 10.37 -4.40 -8.66
C PHE A 292 9.64 -3.16 -8.19
N LYS A 293 9.39 -2.19 -9.09
CA LYS A 293 8.67 -0.96 -8.73
C LYS A 293 7.26 -1.26 -8.21
N PHE A 294 6.54 -2.16 -8.88
CA PHE A 294 5.21 -2.59 -8.45
C PHE A 294 5.20 -3.13 -7.02
N CYS A 295 6.20 -3.95 -6.66
CA CYS A 295 6.32 -4.49 -5.31
C CYS A 295 6.86 -3.47 -4.31
N ALA A 296 7.82 -2.63 -4.70
CA ALA A 296 8.55 -1.75 -3.79
C ALA A 296 7.77 -0.50 -3.40
N ILE A 297 7.02 0.11 -4.34
CA ILE A 297 6.30 1.37 -4.10
C ILE A 297 5.30 1.24 -2.91
N PRO A 298 4.43 0.22 -2.84
CA PRO A 298 3.54 0.04 -1.69
C PRO A 298 4.31 -0.12 -0.37
N GLN A 299 5.44 -0.83 -0.38
CA GLN A 299 6.23 -1.11 0.82
C GLN A 299 6.90 0.16 1.37
N VAL A 300 7.44 1.01 0.48
CA VAL A 300 8.01 2.30 0.90
C VAL A 300 6.93 3.29 1.36
N MET A 301 5.72 3.22 0.80
CA MET A 301 4.57 3.99 1.29
C MET A 301 4.12 3.48 2.68
N ALA A 302 4.15 2.17 2.90
CA ALA A 302 3.77 1.57 4.17
C ALA A 302 4.76 1.94 5.30
N ILE A 303 6.08 1.92 5.06
CA ILE A 303 7.05 2.39 6.06
C ILE A 303 6.92 3.90 6.35
N ALA A 304 6.60 4.72 5.35
CA ALA A 304 6.31 6.14 5.54
C ALA A 304 5.03 6.35 6.37
N THR A 305 4.00 5.55 6.11
CA THR A 305 2.71 5.61 6.81
C THR A 305 2.85 5.17 8.25
N ILE A 306 3.53 4.05 8.53
CA ILE A 306 3.73 3.59 9.90
C ILE A 306 4.64 4.56 10.68
N ALA A 307 5.61 5.21 10.03
CA ALA A 307 6.39 6.28 10.65
C ALA A 307 5.52 7.49 11.01
N THR A 308 4.48 7.76 10.22
CA THR A 308 3.50 8.82 10.48
C THR A 308 2.56 8.45 11.63
N CYS A 309 2.16 7.17 11.72
CA CYS A 309 1.27 6.66 12.76
C CYS A 309 1.97 6.51 14.13
N LEU A 310 3.24 6.08 14.15
CA LEU A 310 3.95 5.84 15.40
C LEU A 310 3.95 7.09 16.28
N ASN A 311 3.58 6.89 17.55
CA ASN A 311 3.48 7.90 18.60
C ASN A 311 2.65 9.13 18.18
N ASN A 312 1.57 8.91 17.42
CA ASN A 312 0.70 9.96 16.91
C ASN A 312 -0.76 9.71 17.33
N PRO A 313 -1.28 10.38 18.38
CA PRO A 313 -2.65 10.18 18.86
C PRO A 313 -3.72 10.56 17.84
N THR A 314 -3.39 11.41 16.85
CA THR A 314 -4.32 11.81 15.78
C THR A 314 -4.88 10.62 14.99
N VAL A 315 -4.14 9.51 14.89
CA VAL A 315 -4.59 8.26 14.24
C VAL A 315 -5.87 7.70 14.88
N LEU A 316 -6.09 7.96 16.16
CA LEU A 316 -7.26 7.49 16.90
C LEU A 316 -8.50 8.35 16.62
N GLN A 317 -8.31 9.54 16.04
CA GLN A 317 -9.38 10.52 15.81
C GLN A 317 -9.70 10.69 14.33
N GLU A 318 -8.72 10.52 13.45
CA GLU A 318 -8.88 10.68 12.01
C GLU A 318 -7.90 9.82 11.21
N ASN A 319 -8.18 9.66 9.92
CA ASN A 319 -7.32 8.92 9.00
C ASN A 319 -6.09 9.75 8.60
N VAL A 320 -4.94 9.40 9.18
CA VAL A 320 -3.68 10.09 8.94
C VAL A 320 -3.02 9.59 7.65
N LYS A 321 -2.75 10.51 6.72
CA LYS A 321 -2.17 10.19 5.40
C LYS A 321 -0.83 10.88 5.19
N ILE A 322 0.07 10.19 4.47
CA ILE A 322 1.26 10.84 3.93
C ILE A 322 0.84 11.93 2.93
N ARG A 323 1.61 13.01 2.87
CA ARG A 323 1.35 14.10 1.91
C ARG A 323 1.46 13.56 0.48
N LYS A 324 0.63 14.08 -0.43
CA LYS A 324 0.66 13.69 -1.86
C LYS A 324 2.04 13.92 -2.49
N GLY A 325 2.71 15.02 -2.14
CA GLY A 325 4.07 15.32 -2.60
C GLY A 325 5.09 14.27 -2.15
N GLU A 326 5.02 13.86 -0.88
CA GLU A 326 5.84 12.76 -0.34
C GLU A 326 5.53 11.43 -1.04
N ALA A 327 4.26 11.10 -1.29
CA ALA A 327 3.89 9.90 -2.03
C ALA A 327 4.50 9.88 -3.44
N ILE A 328 4.44 11.01 -4.17
CA ILE A 328 5.05 11.15 -5.50
C ILE A 328 6.58 11.00 -5.41
N ARG A 329 7.21 11.63 -4.42
CA ARG A 329 8.65 11.49 -4.18
C ARG A 329 9.03 10.02 -3.97
N LEU A 330 8.27 9.29 -3.15
CA LEU A 330 8.52 7.87 -2.90
C LEU A 330 8.40 7.02 -4.17
N ILE A 331 7.43 7.31 -5.04
CA ILE A 331 7.29 6.64 -6.35
C ILE A 331 8.57 6.81 -7.19
N TYR A 332 9.15 8.00 -7.20
CA TYR A 332 10.39 8.26 -7.94
C TYR A 332 11.63 7.64 -7.29
N GLU A 333 11.75 7.72 -5.97
CA GLU A 333 12.92 7.22 -5.24
C GLU A 333 12.94 5.68 -5.17
N ALA A 334 11.78 5.00 -5.18
CA ALA A 334 11.68 3.54 -5.11
C ALA A 334 12.00 2.83 -6.44
N SER A 335 13.16 3.17 -7.03
CA SER A 335 13.59 2.69 -8.34
C SER A 335 14.34 1.35 -8.31
N ASP A 336 15.03 1.07 -7.19
CA ASP A 336 15.88 -0.10 -6.99
C ASP A 336 16.03 -0.42 -5.50
N LEU A 337 16.62 -1.57 -5.20
CA LEU A 337 16.78 -2.08 -3.83
C LEU A 337 17.58 -1.13 -2.94
N ASN A 338 18.65 -0.53 -3.47
CA ASN A 338 19.52 0.35 -2.69
C ASN A 338 18.77 1.61 -2.26
N ASN A 339 18.01 2.23 -3.16
CA ASN A 339 17.19 3.38 -2.83
C ASN A 339 16.03 3.02 -1.89
N CYS A 340 15.40 1.84 -2.05
CA CYS A 340 14.39 1.37 -1.11
C CYS A 340 14.94 1.20 0.31
N GLN A 341 16.15 0.65 0.45
CA GLN A 341 16.83 0.54 1.74
C GLN A 341 17.13 1.93 2.33
N LYS A 342 17.57 2.91 1.53
CA LYS A 342 17.77 4.30 2.00
C LYS A 342 16.46 4.93 2.49
N ILE A 343 15.36 4.74 1.77
CA ILE A 343 14.04 5.23 2.17
C ILE A 343 13.61 4.60 3.50
N MET A 344 13.76 3.28 3.64
CA MET A 344 13.43 2.56 4.87
C MET A 344 14.28 3.09 6.05
N ILE A 345 15.59 3.24 5.87
CA ILE A 345 16.49 3.83 6.88
C ILE A 345 16.03 5.23 7.28
N ARG A 346 15.68 6.09 6.32
CA ARG A 346 15.18 7.45 6.57
C ARG A 346 13.96 7.44 7.48
N TYR A 347 12.98 6.56 7.25
CA TYR A 347 11.78 6.50 8.09
C TYR A 347 12.01 5.81 9.43
N LEU A 348 12.94 4.85 9.52
CA LEU A 348 13.37 4.31 10.81
C LEU A 348 14.03 5.41 11.67
N ASP A 349 14.79 6.32 11.07
CA ASP A 349 15.33 7.50 11.76
C ASP A 349 14.26 8.48 12.23
N VAL A 350 13.22 8.71 11.41
CA VAL A 350 12.05 9.50 11.83
C VAL A 350 11.37 8.88 13.05
N MET A 351 11.20 7.55 13.05
CA MET A 351 10.60 6.84 14.19
C MET A 351 11.45 6.96 15.46
N LEU A 352 12.77 6.74 15.38
CA LEU A 352 13.67 6.89 16.53
C LEU A 352 13.60 8.31 17.12
N LYS A 353 13.56 9.34 16.26
CA LYS A 353 13.42 10.73 16.70
C LYS A 353 12.08 11.00 17.39
N LYS A 354 10.99 10.39 16.93
CA LYS A 354 9.67 10.49 17.58
C LYS A 354 9.68 9.84 18.95
N LEU A 355 10.27 8.65 19.08
CA LEU A 355 10.37 7.93 20.34
C LEU A 355 11.23 8.67 21.36
N ALA A 356 12.32 9.33 20.95
CA ALA A 356 13.17 10.12 21.84
C ALA A 356 12.42 11.26 22.58
N ASN A 357 11.30 11.73 22.03
CA ASN A 357 10.47 12.79 22.62
C ASN A 357 9.10 12.26 23.09
N ALA A 358 8.90 10.95 23.14
CA ALA A 358 7.63 10.34 23.50
C ALA A 358 7.39 10.41 25.02
N GLN A 359 6.12 10.39 25.40
CA GLN A 359 5.73 10.10 26.78
C GLN A 359 6.16 8.67 27.16
N PRO A 360 6.27 8.34 28.46
CA PRO A 360 6.60 6.98 28.89
C PRO A 360 5.70 5.93 28.23
N ASP A 361 6.32 4.95 27.57
CA ASP A 361 5.64 3.88 26.85
C ASP A 361 6.20 2.52 27.30
N PRO A 362 5.35 1.55 27.70
CA PRO A 362 5.79 0.22 28.11
C PRO A 362 6.51 -0.55 27.00
N ASN A 363 6.32 -0.17 25.73
CA ASN A 363 6.93 -0.79 24.56
C ASN A 363 8.22 -0.06 24.11
N TYR A 364 8.65 1.00 24.81
CA TYR A 364 9.76 1.85 24.37
C TYR A 364 11.03 1.06 24.03
N ASP A 365 11.50 0.21 24.95
CA ASP A 365 12.73 -0.57 24.76
C ASP A 365 12.62 -1.54 23.57
N ASN A 366 11.48 -2.22 23.43
CA ASN A 366 11.23 -3.15 22.33
C ASN A 366 11.15 -2.42 20.97
N LEU A 367 10.52 -1.25 20.93
CA LEU A 367 10.45 -0.39 19.74
C LEU A 367 11.85 0.08 19.32
N VAL A 368 12.61 0.66 20.25
CA VAL A 368 13.96 1.15 19.99
C VAL A 368 14.87 -0.01 19.55
N ALA A 369 14.82 -1.16 20.23
CA ALA A 369 15.60 -2.33 19.87
C ALA A 369 15.26 -2.85 18.46
N THR A 370 13.96 -3.00 18.14
CA THR A 370 13.49 -3.49 16.83
C THR A 370 13.89 -2.53 15.72
N ILE A 371 13.62 -1.23 15.88
CA ILE A 371 13.94 -0.21 14.88
C ILE A 371 15.45 -0.09 14.67
N THR A 372 16.23 -0.11 15.76
CA THR A 372 17.70 -0.03 15.69
C THR A 372 18.30 -1.26 15.04
N SER A 373 17.80 -2.45 15.35
CA SER A 373 18.24 -3.71 14.74
C SER A 373 17.96 -3.72 13.24
N SER A 374 16.72 -3.40 12.84
CA SER A 374 16.33 -3.28 11.43
C SER A 374 17.18 -2.23 10.71
N LYS A 375 17.39 -1.05 11.31
CA LYS A 375 18.23 0.00 10.73
C LYS A 375 19.66 -0.49 10.52
N LYS A 376 20.27 -1.12 11.53
CA LYS A 376 21.64 -1.63 11.46
C LYS A 376 21.78 -2.67 10.33
N ALA A 377 20.82 -3.58 10.22
CA ALA A 377 20.80 -4.58 9.15
C ALA A 377 20.74 -3.91 7.76
N LEU A 378 19.88 -2.90 7.58
CA LEU A 378 19.77 -2.17 6.32
C LEU A 378 21.05 -1.40 6.00
N VAL A 379 21.55 -0.60 6.94
CA VAL A 379 22.78 0.20 6.75
C VAL A 379 23.96 -0.66 6.30
N SER A 380 24.09 -1.88 6.83
CA SER A 380 25.17 -2.80 6.43
C SER A 380 25.11 -3.28 4.97
N ARG A 381 23.95 -3.16 4.32
CA ARG A 381 23.68 -3.62 2.95
C ARG A 381 23.47 -2.44 1.98
N THR A 382 23.31 -1.23 2.49
CA THR A 382 23.07 -0.01 1.69
C THR A 382 24.39 0.66 1.27
N LYS A 383 24.47 1.04 0.00
CA LYS A 383 25.55 1.87 -0.55
C LYS A 383 25.15 3.35 -0.49
N PHE A 384 25.90 4.11 0.30
CA PHE A 384 25.78 5.56 0.39
C PHE A 384 26.83 6.25 -0.50
N THR A 385 26.42 7.35 -1.12
CA THR A 385 27.25 8.23 -1.95
C THR A 385 27.43 9.57 -1.24
N PHE A 386 28.36 10.41 -1.72
CA PHE A 386 28.58 11.73 -1.14
C PHE A 386 27.32 12.62 -1.16
N ILE A 387 26.43 12.43 -2.14
CA ILE A 387 25.17 13.16 -2.26
C ILE A 387 24.22 12.84 -1.11
N ASP A 388 24.23 11.59 -0.61
CA ASP A 388 23.35 11.18 0.50
C ASP A 388 23.71 11.86 1.82
N TYR A 389 24.93 12.40 1.94
CA TYR A 389 25.40 13.17 3.09
C TYR A 389 25.30 14.69 2.88
N ALA A 390 24.93 15.15 1.68
CA ALA A 390 24.74 16.57 1.43
C ALA A 390 23.52 17.07 2.21
N SER A 391 23.68 18.16 2.96
CA SER A 391 22.56 18.75 3.69
C SER A 391 21.47 19.20 2.71
N ARG A 392 20.20 19.14 3.14
CA ARG A 392 19.08 19.72 2.36
C ARG A 392 19.34 21.17 1.96
N SER A 393 20.02 21.94 2.81
CA SER A 393 20.46 23.29 2.48
C SER A 393 21.47 23.32 1.34
N ALA A 394 22.48 22.45 1.32
CA ALA A 394 23.47 22.39 0.24
C ALA A 394 22.83 22.00 -1.11
N ILE A 395 21.88 21.06 -1.12
CA ILE A 395 21.15 20.64 -2.33
C ILE A 395 20.26 21.78 -2.83
N VAL A 396 19.48 22.41 -1.93
CA VAL A 396 18.61 23.54 -2.29
C VAL A 396 19.45 24.73 -2.78
N THR A 397 20.57 25.04 -2.15
CA THR A 397 21.49 26.09 -2.60
C THR A 397 22.06 25.77 -3.99
N ALA A 398 22.45 24.53 -4.26
CA ALA A 398 22.93 24.11 -5.58
C ALA A 398 21.83 24.23 -6.66
N ILE A 399 20.59 23.84 -6.34
CA ILE A 399 19.44 23.96 -7.26
C ILE A 399 19.11 25.43 -7.54
N ILE A 400 19.02 26.26 -6.50
CA ILE A 400 18.78 27.71 -6.65
C ILE A 400 19.91 28.34 -7.48
N ALA A 401 21.17 28.02 -7.19
CA ALA A 401 22.31 28.51 -7.96
C ALA A 401 22.23 28.09 -9.44
N THR A 402 21.80 26.86 -9.72
CA THR A 402 21.65 26.36 -11.10
C THR A 402 20.50 27.06 -11.83
N ILE A 403 19.34 27.23 -11.19
CA ILE A 403 18.21 27.98 -11.75
C ILE A 403 18.64 29.42 -12.05
N PHE A 404 19.30 30.08 -11.09
CA PHE A 404 19.77 31.45 -11.26
C PHE A 404 20.80 31.57 -12.39
N TYR A 405 21.75 30.62 -12.48
CA TYR A 405 22.72 30.55 -13.57
C TYR A 405 22.03 30.40 -14.93
N THR A 406 21.11 29.43 -15.07
CA THR A 406 20.38 29.22 -16.33
C THR A 406 19.54 30.43 -16.74
N PHE A 407 18.91 31.11 -15.78
CA PHE A 407 18.15 32.35 -16.03
C PHE A 407 19.06 33.49 -16.51
N ILE A 408 20.22 33.68 -15.87
CA ILE A 408 21.22 34.67 -16.31
C ILE A 408 21.73 34.33 -17.72
N SER A 409 22.11 33.08 -17.97
CA SER A 409 22.58 32.64 -19.29
C SER A 409 21.52 32.86 -20.38
N LEU A 410 20.24 32.62 -20.09
CA LEU A 410 19.14 32.87 -21.01
C LEU A 410 18.96 34.37 -21.30
N LEU A 411 19.02 35.22 -20.27
CA LEU A 411 18.97 36.68 -20.43
C LEU A 411 20.15 37.21 -21.25
N SER A 412 21.36 36.72 -20.99
CA SER A 412 22.55 37.06 -21.77
C SER A 412 22.41 36.63 -23.24
N TYR A 413 21.85 35.45 -23.49
CA TYR A 413 21.60 34.95 -24.83
C TYR A 413 20.56 35.79 -25.58
N ILE A 414 19.44 36.13 -24.95
CA ILE A 414 18.41 37.01 -25.54
C ILE A 414 18.99 38.38 -25.87
N LYS A 415 19.80 38.95 -24.96
CA LYS A 415 20.46 40.23 -25.16
C LYS A 415 21.53 40.22 -26.26
N SER A 416 22.11 39.07 -26.57
CA SER A 416 23.07 38.91 -27.68
C SER A 416 22.42 38.76 -29.07
N ARG A 417 21.09 38.56 -29.12
CA ARG A 417 20.31 38.44 -30.36
C ARG A 417 19.45 39.67 -30.69
N GLN A 418 19.46 40.68 -29.82
CA GLN A 418 19.01 42.04 -30.10
C GLN A 418 20.22 42.87 -30.53
#